data_AF-A0A534MLK0-F1
#
_entry.id   AF-A0A534MLK0-F1
#
_cell.length_a   1.000
_cell.length_b   1.000
_cell.length_c   1.000
_cell.angle_alpha   90.00
_cell.angle_beta   90.00
_cell.angle_gamma   90.00
#
_symmetry.space_group_name_H-M   'P 1'
#
loop_
_entity.id
_entity.type
_entity.pdbx_description
1 polymer ?
#
loop_
_entity_poly.entity_id
_entity_poly.type
_entity_poly.pdbx_seq_one_letter_code
_entity_poly.pdbx_strand_id
1 'polypeptide(L)'
;MGSSSGLLAERRLGLAIGGLFALPIGLLSGFTGVGGGEYRAPVLLALLGRVRWTIAANLFIGLSVGLFNVIFRQAWTLPVEYLGLALLFVPSSLPGAYIGARITKRLSTSVLKGLLAGILIATGLRLILFEVRTGGSLSFDLPSIVLALVLGFALGIVSGLLGVAGGEYRIPALIFLFGV
;
A
#
# COMPACT_ATOMS: atom_id res chain seq x y z
N MET A 1 32.42 -27.12 -12.41
CA MET A 1 32.23 -26.34 -11.16
C MET A 1 30.84 -25.70 -11.23
N GLY A 2 29.93 -26.16 -10.36
CA GLY A 2 28.48 -26.08 -10.55
C GLY A 2 27.87 -24.67 -10.48
N SER A 3 26.97 -24.40 -11.42
CA SER A 3 26.13 -23.21 -11.50
C SER A 3 25.22 -23.12 -10.27
N SER A 4 25.57 -22.26 -9.33
CA SER A 4 24.75 -21.97 -8.15
C SER A 4 23.65 -20.94 -8.43
N SER A 5 22.93 -21.08 -9.54
CA SER A 5 21.84 -20.18 -9.95
C SER A 5 20.50 -20.53 -9.27
N GLY A 6 20.51 -20.73 -7.95
CA GLY A 6 19.30 -20.79 -7.13
C GLY A 6 18.96 -19.41 -6.59
N LEU A 7 17.67 -19.10 -6.45
CA LEU A 7 17.19 -17.84 -5.88
C LEU A 7 17.70 -17.67 -4.45
N LEU A 8 17.89 -16.42 -4.00
CA LEU A 8 18.31 -16.14 -2.62
C LEU A 8 17.34 -16.78 -1.61
N ALA A 9 16.04 -16.75 -1.91
CA ALA A 9 14.99 -17.39 -1.11
C ALA A 9 15.16 -18.92 -0.93
N GLU A 10 15.85 -19.62 -1.84
CA GLU A 10 16.08 -21.07 -1.75
C GLU A 10 17.25 -21.40 -0.81
N ARG A 11 18.05 -20.40 -0.43
CA ARG A 11 19.21 -20.55 0.45
C ARG A 11 18.82 -20.26 1.90
N ARG A 12 19.38 -21.00 2.84
CA ARG A 12 19.23 -20.75 4.29
C ARG A 12 19.57 -19.29 4.66
N LEU A 13 20.56 -18.71 3.98
CA LEU A 13 20.93 -17.31 4.14
C LEU A 13 19.80 -16.34 3.76
N GLY A 14 19.09 -16.58 2.65
CA GLY A 14 17.98 -15.72 2.25
C GLY A 14 16.79 -15.83 3.19
N LEU A 15 16.51 -17.01 3.74
CA LEU A 15 15.49 -17.19 4.78
C LEU A 15 15.87 -16.45 6.07
N ALA A 16 17.15 -16.50 6.47
CA ALA A 16 17.65 -15.75 7.64
C ALA A 16 17.53 -14.24 7.42
N ILE A 17 17.89 -13.73 6.24
CA ILE A 17 17.73 -12.32 5.88
C ILE A 17 16.24 -11.93 5.92
N GLY A 18 15.37 -12.72 5.30
CA GLY A 18 13.93 -12.47 5.33
C GLY A 18 13.36 -12.42 6.75
N GLY A 19 13.75 -13.37 7.61
CA GLY A 19 13.35 -13.40 9.02
C GLY A 19 13.87 -12.20 9.81
N LEU A 20 15.12 -11.81 9.60
CA LEU A 20 15.74 -10.67 10.26
C LEU A 20 15.00 -9.36 9.94
N PHE A 21 14.62 -9.15 8.68
CA PHE A 21 13.89 -7.95 8.27
C PHE A 21 12.39 -8.01 8.59
N ALA A 22 11.80 -9.18 8.81
CA ALA A 22 10.37 -9.32 9.06
C ALA A 22 9.90 -8.59 10.33
N LEU A 23 10.67 -8.68 11.42
CA LEU A 23 10.35 -8.04 12.70
C LEU A 23 10.28 -6.50 12.63
N PRO A 24 11.35 -5.79 12.21
CA PRO A 24 11.32 -4.33 12.14
C PRO A 24 10.26 -3.82 11.15
N ILE A 25 10.09 -4.51 10.01
CA ILE A 25 9.03 -4.19 9.04
C ILE A 25 7.64 -4.33 9.67
N GLY A 26 7.39 -5.42 10.42
CA GLY A 26 6.11 -5.65 11.11
C GLY A 26 5.83 -4.59 12.17
N LEU A 27 6.84 -4.22 12.96
CA LEU A 27 6.76 -3.18 13.98
C LEU A 27 6.43 -1.80 13.36
N LEU A 28 7.19 -1.41 12.33
CA LEU A 28 6.97 -0.14 11.62
C LEU A 28 5.59 -0.12 10.94
N SER A 29 5.17 -1.24 10.36
CA SER A 29 3.86 -1.40 9.75
C SER A 29 2.72 -1.25 10.77
N GLY A 30 2.87 -1.81 11.96
CA GLY A 30 1.90 -1.69 13.05
C GLY A 30 1.80 -0.25 13.59
N PHE A 31 2.94 0.42 13.78
CA PHE A 31 3.01 1.81 14.23
C PHE A 31 2.38 2.78 13.24
N THR A 32 2.78 2.67 11.97
CA THR A 32 2.30 3.55 10.91
C THR A 32 0.86 3.20 10.50
N GLY A 33 0.42 1.96 10.74
CA GLY A 33 -0.92 1.48 10.39
C GLY A 33 -1.11 1.16 8.91
N VAL A 34 -0.03 1.18 8.12
CA VAL A 34 -0.13 1.23 6.65
C VAL A 34 0.10 -0.11 5.95
N GLY A 35 0.37 -1.17 6.71
CA GLY A 35 0.54 -2.51 6.17
C GLY A 35 1.98 -2.78 5.70
N GLY A 36 2.78 -1.75 5.41
CA GLY A 36 4.25 -1.85 5.26
C GLY A 36 4.71 -2.47 3.94
N GLY A 37 3.97 -2.26 2.87
CA GLY A 37 4.26 -2.86 1.56
C GLY A 37 5.53 -2.31 0.92
N GLU A 38 5.85 -1.04 1.12
CA GLU A 38 7.04 -0.39 0.57
C GLU A 38 8.32 -0.87 1.25
N TYR A 39 8.24 -1.20 2.55
CA TYR A 39 9.38 -1.74 3.29
C TYR A 39 9.71 -3.18 2.87
N ARG A 40 8.68 -3.98 2.58
CA ARG A 40 8.83 -5.39 2.18
C ARG A 40 9.23 -5.56 0.72
N ALA A 41 8.72 -4.71 -0.18
CA ALA A 41 8.99 -4.80 -1.61
C ALA A 41 10.48 -4.95 -1.99
N PRO A 42 11.43 -4.14 -1.48
CA PRO A 42 12.85 -4.30 -1.82
C PRO A 42 13.46 -5.60 -1.27
N VAL A 43 13.10 -6.00 -0.05
CA VAL A 43 13.57 -7.25 0.56
C VAL A 43 13.05 -8.45 -0.24
N LEU A 44 11.76 -8.48 -0.55
CA LEU A 44 11.14 -9.52 -1.35
C LEU A 44 11.68 -9.56 -2.78
N LEU A 45 12.05 -8.40 -3.36
CA LEU A 45 12.68 -8.35 -4.68
C LEU A 45 14.09 -8.95 -4.64
N ALA A 46 14.87 -8.64 -3.60
CA ALA A 46 16.19 -9.21 -3.40
C ALA A 46 16.14 -10.73 -3.19
N LEU A 47 15.14 -11.22 -2.44
CA LEU A 47 14.97 -12.65 -2.16
C LEU A 47 14.44 -13.45 -3.36
N LEU A 48 13.40 -12.94 -4.03
CA LEU A 48 12.66 -13.66 -5.06
C LEU A 48 13.17 -13.40 -6.48
N GLY A 49 14.00 -12.38 -6.70
CA GLY A 49 14.64 -12.05 -7.98
C GLY A 49 13.68 -11.70 -9.14
N ARG A 50 12.37 -11.80 -8.92
CA ARG A 50 11.33 -11.68 -9.95
C ARG A 50 10.23 -10.77 -9.46
N VAL A 51 10.15 -9.59 -10.07
CA VAL A 51 9.20 -8.51 -9.74
C VAL A 51 7.76 -8.99 -9.58
N ARG A 52 7.29 -9.89 -10.46
CA ARG A 52 5.91 -10.40 -10.42
C ARG A 52 5.61 -11.22 -9.16
N TRP A 53 6.56 -12.04 -8.72
CA TRP A 53 6.43 -12.84 -7.50
C TRP A 53 6.54 -11.96 -6.26
N THR A 54 7.44 -10.98 -6.31
CA THR A 54 7.57 -9.94 -5.28
C THR A 54 6.25 -9.19 -5.07
N ILE A 55 5.61 -8.71 -6.14
CA ILE A 55 4.32 -7.99 -6.06
C ILE A 55 3.24 -8.88 -5.45
N ALA A 56 3.11 -10.13 -5.94
CA ALA A 56 2.09 -11.05 -5.44
C ALA A 56 2.30 -11.38 -3.94
N ALA A 57 3.53 -11.69 -3.56
CA ALA A 57 3.88 -11.94 -2.16
C ALA A 57 3.64 -10.69 -1.29
N ASN A 58 4.02 -9.51 -1.77
CA ASN A 58 3.83 -8.25 -1.03
C ASN A 58 2.35 -7.95 -0.77
N LEU A 59 1.49 -8.13 -1.77
CA LEU A 59 0.04 -7.96 -1.63
C LEU A 59 -0.56 -8.98 -0.65
N PHE A 60 -0.14 -10.24 -0.72
CA PHE A 60 -0.63 -11.27 0.19
C PHE A 60 -0.26 -10.97 1.64
N ILE A 61 1.02 -10.65 1.92
CA ILE A 61 1.44 -10.30 3.29
C ILE A 61 0.77 -8.98 3.72
N GLY A 62 0.56 -8.03 2.80
CA GLY A 62 -0.14 -6.78 3.06
C GLY A 62 -1.60 -6.98 3.49
N LEU A 63 -2.32 -7.85 2.78
CA LEU A 63 -3.70 -8.22 3.13
C LEU A 63 -3.75 -8.86 4.52
N SER A 64 -2.85 -9.81 4.82
CA SER A 64 -2.82 -10.48 6.12
C SER A 64 -2.56 -9.52 7.28
N VAL A 65 -1.56 -8.64 7.15
CA VAL A 65 -1.26 -7.62 8.17
C VAL A 65 -2.41 -6.61 8.29
N GLY A 66 -2.99 -6.19 7.16
CA GLY A 66 -4.12 -5.28 7.15
C GLY A 66 -5.35 -5.85 7.86
N LEU A 67 -5.70 -7.11 7.60
CA LEU A 67 -6.81 -7.79 8.27
C LEU A 67 -6.57 -7.91 9.77
N PHE A 68 -5.35 -8.26 10.17
CA PHE A 68 -4.96 -8.29 11.58
C PHE A 68 -5.14 -6.91 12.22
N ASN A 69 -4.62 -5.85 11.58
CA ASN A 69 -4.77 -4.49 12.09
C ASN A 69 -6.23 -4.05 12.21
N VAL A 70 -7.10 -4.38 11.25
CA VAL A 70 -8.55 -4.05 11.31
C VAL A 70 -9.20 -4.66 12.55
N ILE A 71 -8.91 -5.93 12.83
CA ILE A 71 -9.45 -6.67 13.98
C ILE A 71 -8.92 -6.09 15.30
N PHE A 72 -7.60 -5.97 15.43
CA PHE A 72 -6.97 -5.60 16.70
C PHE A 72 -7.03 -4.11 17.02
N ARG A 73 -7.16 -3.24 16.01
CA ARG A 73 -7.47 -1.82 16.21
C ARG A 73 -8.97 -1.55 16.38
N GLN A 74 -9.79 -2.61 16.40
CA GLN A 74 -11.24 -2.52 16.60
C GLN A 74 -11.89 -1.53 15.62
N ALA A 75 -11.54 -1.59 14.33
CA ALA A 75 -12.01 -0.60 13.36
C ALA A 75 -13.55 -0.48 13.27
N TRP A 76 -14.28 -1.50 13.71
CA TRP A 76 -15.73 -1.51 13.84
C TRP A 76 -16.29 -0.59 14.94
N THR A 77 -15.47 -0.04 15.84
CA THR A 77 -15.89 0.97 16.83
C THR A 77 -15.79 2.40 16.30
N LEU A 78 -15.28 2.59 15.08
CA LEU A 78 -15.24 3.90 14.45
C LEU A 78 -16.66 4.46 14.26
N PRO A 79 -16.84 5.78 14.44
CA PRO A 79 -18.11 6.44 14.11
C PRO A 79 -18.57 6.13 12.68
N VAL A 80 -19.89 6.06 12.49
CA VAL A 80 -20.53 5.59 11.25
C VAL A 80 -20.09 6.42 10.04
N GLU A 81 -19.79 7.70 10.26
CA GLU A 81 -19.29 8.62 9.24
C GLU A 81 -17.95 8.14 8.67
N TYR A 82 -17.01 7.73 9.53
CA TYR A 82 -15.71 7.24 9.07
C TYR A 82 -15.82 5.86 8.40
N LEU A 83 -16.72 5.01 8.89
CA LEU A 83 -17.06 3.74 8.21
C LEU A 83 -17.70 3.99 6.85
N GLY A 84 -18.51 5.04 6.71
CA GLY A 84 -19.09 5.48 5.45
C GLY A 84 -18.05 5.80 4.39
N LEU A 85 -16.95 6.48 4.77
CA LEU A 85 -15.82 6.70 3.86
C LEU A 85 -15.18 5.39 3.41
N ALA A 86 -14.96 4.44 4.32
CA ALA A 86 -14.44 3.13 3.96
C ALA A 86 -15.36 2.41 2.95
N LEU A 87 -16.68 2.50 3.15
CA LEU A 87 -17.70 1.94 2.24
C LEU A 87 -17.73 2.61 0.87
N LEU A 88 -17.25 3.85 0.72
CA LEU A 88 -17.08 4.50 -0.58
C LEU A 88 -15.75 4.13 -1.24
N PHE A 89 -14.66 4.13 -0.46
CA PHE A 89 -13.31 3.87 -0.97
C PHE A 89 -13.10 2.42 -1.38
N VAL A 90 -13.57 1.44 -0.61
CA VAL A 90 -13.35 0.02 -0.89
C VAL A 90 -13.93 -0.39 -2.26
N PRO A 91 -15.23 -0.25 -2.54
CA PRO A 91 -15.80 -0.71 -3.80
C PRO A 91 -15.31 0.08 -5.01
N SER A 92 -14.99 1.37 -4.85
CA SER A 92 -14.42 2.18 -5.93
C SER A 92 -12.96 1.82 -6.24
N SER A 93 -12.18 1.44 -5.22
CA SER A 93 -10.77 1.04 -5.38
C SER A 93 -10.61 -0.30 -6.10
N LEU A 94 -11.56 -1.25 -5.94
CA LEU A 94 -11.47 -2.59 -6.55
C LEU A 94 -11.35 -2.58 -8.08
N PRO A 95 -12.25 -1.92 -8.85
CA PRO A 95 -12.10 -1.85 -10.32
C PRO A 95 -10.83 -1.11 -10.72
N GLY A 96 -10.44 -0.07 -9.97
CA GLY A 96 -9.17 0.62 -10.18
C GLY A 96 -7.97 -0.32 -10.03
N ALA A 97 -7.92 -1.09 -8.94
CA ALA A 97 -6.86 -2.05 -8.67
C ALA A 97 -6.79 -3.17 -9.73
N TYR A 98 -7.94 -3.62 -10.20
CA TYR A 98 -8.00 -4.57 -11.32
C TYR A 98 -7.38 -3.98 -12.58
N ILE A 99 -7.76 -2.76 -12.96
CA ILE A 99 -7.21 -2.06 -14.15
C ILE A 99 -5.71 -1.83 -13.97
N GLY A 100 -5.27 -1.34 -12.81
CA GLY A 100 -3.86 -1.14 -12.47
C GLY A 100 -3.05 -2.42 -12.64
N ALA A 101 -3.51 -3.54 -12.05
CA ALA A 101 -2.84 -4.83 -12.16
C ALA A 101 -2.77 -5.37 -13.60
N ARG A 102 -3.76 -5.05 -14.44
CA ARG A 102 -3.74 -5.39 -15.88
C ARG A 102 -2.72 -4.55 -16.63
N ILE A 103 -2.59 -3.26 -16.31
CA ILE A 103 -1.61 -2.35 -16.91
C ILE A 103 -0.19 -2.77 -16.51
N THR A 104 0.05 -3.22 -15.27
CA THR A 104 1.37 -3.69 -14.81
C THR A 104 1.96 -4.76 -15.71
N LYS A 105 1.12 -5.64 -16.28
CA LYS A 105 1.58 -6.71 -17.19
C LYS A 105 2.17 -6.17 -18.50
N ARG A 106 1.89 -4.91 -18.86
CA ARG A 106 2.37 -4.24 -20.07
C ARG A 106 3.52 -3.27 -19.79
N LEU A 107 3.86 -3.02 -18.53
CA LEU A 107 4.94 -2.11 -18.14
C LEU A 107 6.25 -2.86 -17.94
N SER A 108 7.37 -2.24 -18.31
CA SER A 108 8.69 -2.79 -18.04
C SER A 108 9.05 -2.65 -16.56
N THR A 109 9.92 -3.55 -16.07
CA THR A 109 10.44 -3.50 -14.70
C THR A 109 11.05 -2.14 -14.33
N SER A 110 11.72 -1.48 -15.28
CA SER A 110 12.35 -0.17 -15.07
C SER A 110 11.32 0.93 -14.80
N VAL A 111 10.20 0.94 -15.55
CA VAL A 111 9.12 1.90 -15.34
C VAL A 111 8.47 1.69 -13.98
N LEU A 112 8.24 0.45 -13.59
CA LEU A 112 7.63 0.14 -12.30
C LEU A 112 8.50 0.60 -11.12
N LYS A 113 9.81 0.38 -11.21
CA LYS A 113 10.79 0.88 -10.24
C LYS A 113 10.78 2.41 -10.18
N GLY A 114 10.73 3.09 -11.34
CA GLY A 114 10.65 4.54 -11.42
C GLY A 114 9.37 5.10 -10.78
N LEU A 115 8.22 4.49 -11.04
CA LEU A 115 6.94 4.87 -10.43
C LEU A 115 6.96 4.73 -8.91
N LEU A 116 7.46 3.61 -8.39
CA LEU A 116 7.60 3.39 -6.95
C LEU A 116 8.52 4.45 -6.31
N ALA A 117 9.69 4.70 -6.91
CA ALA A 117 10.63 5.70 -6.40
C ALA A 117 10.05 7.12 -6.42
N GLY A 118 9.38 7.50 -7.52
CA GLY A 118 8.76 8.82 -7.66
C GLY A 118 7.67 9.06 -6.63
N ILE A 119 6.81 8.07 -6.39
CA ILE A 119 5.75 8.17 -5.39
C ILE A 119 6.33 8.24 -3.97
N LEU A 120 7.35 7.45 -3.64
CA LEU A 120 8.04 7.55 -2.34
C LEU A 120 8.63 8.93 -2.09
N ILE A 121 9.32 9.50 -3.09
CA ILE A 121 9.89 10.85 -3.00
C ILE A 121 8.78 11.89 -2.85
N ALA A 122 7.73 11.83 -3.67
CA ALA A 122 6.62 12.77 -3.60
C ALA A 122 5.89 12.73 -2.25
N THR A 123 5.65 11.52 -1.72
CA THR A 123 4.98 11.34 -0.42
C THR A 123 5.87 11.81 0.73
N GLY A 124 7.16 11.49 0.69
CA GLY A 124 8.14 11.95 1.67
C GLY A 124 8.30 13.47 1.69
N LEU A 125 8.45 14.11 0.52
CA LEU A 125 8.50 15.56 0.41
C LEU A 125 7.21 16.21 0.90
N ARG A 126 6.04 15.64 0.55
CA ARG A 126 4.76 16.20 0.98
C ARG A 126 4.57 16.17 2.50
N LEU A 127 4.98 15.08 3.17
CA LEU A 127 4.92 14.98 4.63
C LEU A 127 5.82 16.01 5.33
N ILE A 128 6.95 16.37 4.70
CA ILE A 128 7.86 17.39 5.24
C ILE A 128 7.32 18.80 4.99
N LEU A 129 6.72 19.05 3.83
CA LEU A 129 6.39 20.40 3.35
C LEU A 129 4.96 20.87 3.70
N PHE A 130 4.03 19.95 3.97
CA PHE A 130 2.63 20.31 4.22
C PHE A 130 2.21 19.98 5.64
N GLU A 131 1.75 21.00 6.35
CA GLU A 131 1.19 20.87 7.69
C GLU A 131 -0.22 20.27 7.61
N VAL A 132 -0.46 19.25 8.43
CA VAL A 132 -1.75 18.57 8.53
C VAL A 132 -2.76 19.52 9.17
N ARG A 133 -3.71 20.01 8.36
CA ARG A 133 -4.87 20.76 8.87
C ARG A 133 -5.91 19.76 9.36
N THR A 134 -5.94 19.49 10.65
CA THR A 134 -7.01 18.74 11.32
C THR A 134 -8.15 19.70 11.70
N GLY A 135 -9.40 19.31 11.39
CA GLY A 135 -10.58 20.12 11.76
C GLY A 135 -11.66 20.25 10.67
N GLY A 136 -11.62 19.46 9.60
CA GLY A 136 -12.72 19.40 8.65
C GLY A 136 -13.92 18.68 9.26
N SER A 137 -15.12 19.24 9.14
CA SER A 137 -16.36 18.51 9.40
C SER A 137 -16.65 17.60 8.21
N LEU A 138 -16.73 16.29 8.42
CA LEU A 138 -17.20 15.36 7.39
C LEU A 138 -18.65 15.68 6.99
N SER A 139 -18.84 16.27 5.83
CA SER A 139 -20.15 16.38 5.19
C SER A 139 -20.26 15.37 4.05
N PHE A 140 -21.32 14.57 4.08
CA PHE A 140 -21.66 13.62 3.00
C PHE A 140 -22.47 14.31 1.89
N ASP A 141 -21.93 15.40 1.37
CA ASP A 141 -22.52 16.09 0.25
C ASP A 141 -22.19 15.36 -1.06
N LEU A 142 -23.04 15.52 -2.08
CA LEU A 142 -22.85 14.88 -3.39
C LEU A 142 -21.44 15.11 -3.98
N PRO A 143 -20.82 16.31 -3.90
CA PRO A 143 -19.46 16.53 -4.36
C PRO A 143 -18.41 15.71 -3.59
N SER A 144 -18.55 15.61 -2.26
CA SER A 144 -17.64 14.86 -1.40
C SER A 144 -17.69 13.35 -1.70
N ILE A 145 -18.89 12.82 -1.97
CA ILE A 145 -19.10 11.42 -2.35
C ILE A 145 -18.45 11.14 -3.72
N VAL A 146 -18.71 11.98 -4.72
CA VAL A 146 -18.10 11.83 -6.05
C VAL A 146 -16.57 11.90 -5.95
N LEU A 147 -16.05 12.84 -5.16
CA LEU A 147 -14.62 12.96 -4.91
C LEU A 147 -14.06 11.68 -4.25
N ALA A 148 -14.72 11.14 -3.22
CA ALA A 148 -14.31 9.89 -2.57
C ALA A 148 -14.26 8.70 -3.55
N LEU A 149 -15.25 8.58 -4.43
CA LEU A 149 -15.31 7.50 -5.43
C LEU A 149 -14.20 7.65 -6.48
N VAL A 150 -13.97 8.85 -7.00
CA VAL A 150 -12.91 9.13 -7.98
C VAL A 150 -11.53 8.87 -7.37
N LEU A 151 -11.31 9.35 -6.14
CA LEU A 151 -10.05 9.12 -5.42
C LEU A 151 -9.84 7.64 -5.11
N GLY A 152 -10.87 6.95 -4.61
CA GLY A 152 -10.81 5.52 -4.34
C GLY A 152 -10.42 4.75 -5.60
N PHE A 153 -11.07 5.04 -6.73
CA PHE A 153 -10.71 4.46 -8.02
C PHE A 153 -9.26 4.76 -8.45
N ALA A 154 -8.83 6.01 -8.38
CA ALA A 154 -7.48 6.42 -8.74
C ALA A 154 -6.41 5.77 -7.85
N LEU A 155 -6.62 5.75 -6.54
CA LEU A 155 -5.74 5.08 -5.58
C LEU A 155 -5.75 3.56 -5.78
N GLY A 156 -6.87 2.99 -6.19
CA GLY A 156 -6.99 1.62 -6.66
C GLY A 156 -6.03 1.33 -7.81
N ILE A 157 -6.05 2.15 -8.87
CA ILE A 157 -5.13 2.01 -10.01
C ILE A 157 -3.66 2.03 -9.55
N VAL A 158 -3.30 3.00 -8.72
CA VAL A 158 -1.92 3.13 -8.19
C VAL A 158 -1.52 1.89 -7.37
N SER A 159 -2.40 1.42 -6.49
CA SER A 159 -2.17 0.24 -5.66
C SER A 159 -2.02 -1.04 -6.48
N GLY A 160 -2.86 -1.23 -7.51
CA GLY A 160 -2.77 -2.35 -8.46
C GLY A 160 -1.52 -2.29 -9.35
N LEU A 161 -1.04 -1.08 -9.70
CA LEU A 161 0.19 -0.89 -10.45
C LEU A 161 1.41 -1.32 -9.64
N LEU A 162 1.54 -0.77 -8.44
CA LEU A 162 2.75 -0.90 -7.62
C LEU A 162 2.80 -2.19 -6.79
N GLY A 163 1.65 -2.83 -6.55
CA GLY A 163 1.58 -3.98 -5.66
C GLY A 163 1.78 -3.61 -4.20
N VAL A 164 1.39 -2.40 -3.82
CA VAL A 164 1.48 -1.90 -2.45
C VAL A 164 0.08 -1.58 -1.94
N ALA A 165 -0.18 -1.89 -0.67
CA ALA A 165 -1.50 -1.85 -0.04
C ALA A 165 -2.19 -0.47 -0.12
N GLY A 166 -1.44 0.61 -0.40
CA GLY A 166 -1.98 1.91 -0.78
C GLY A 166 -2.61 2.67 0.38
N GLY A 167 -2.42 2.17 1.61
CA GLY A 167 -2.82 2.89 2.82
C GLY A 167 -2.03 4.19 2.95
N GLU A 168 -0.81 4.22 2.42
CA GLU A 168 0.17 5.31 2.53
C GLU A 168 -0.32 6.54 1.77
N TYR A 169 -1.12 6.31 0.73
CA TYR A 169 -1.74 7.35 -0.09
C TYR A 169 -3.15 7.66 0.38
N ARG A 170 -3.87 6.67 0.93
CA ARG A 170 -5.22 6.87 1.47
C ARG A 170 -5.20 7.76 2.70
N ILE A 171 -4.29 7.55 3.65
CA ILE A 171 -4.19 8.37 4.87
C ILE A 171 -4.05 9.87 4.54
N PRO A 172 -3.07 10.33 3.75
CA PRO A 172 -2.97 11.74 3.41
C PRO A 172 -4.16 12.20 2.56
N ALA A 173 -4.69 11.37 1.63
CA ALA A 173 -5.88 11.76 0.86
C ALA A 173 -7.09 12.03 1.77
N LEU A 174 -7.29 11.20 2.81
CA LEU A 174 -8.34 11.38 3.81
C LEU A 174 -8.13 12.66 4.63
N ILE A 175 -6.91 12.87 5.14
CA ILE A 175 -6.56 14.07 5.91
C ILE A 175 -6.79 15.34 5.10
N PHE A 176 -6.30 15.41 3.86
CA PHE A 176 -6.34 16.65 3.08
C PHE A 176 -7.71 16.96 2.51
N LEU A 177 -8.49 15.95 2.13
CA LEU A 177 -9.72 16.15 1.36
C LEU A 177 -10.97 16.02 2.22
N PHE A 178 -10.87 15.29 3.32
CA PHE A 178 -11.97 15.06 4.25
C PHE A 178 -11.68 15.59 5.66
N GLY A 179 -10.45 16.01 5.96
CA GLY A 179 -10.08 16.60 7.25
C GLY A 179 -9.97 15.60 8.40
N VAL A 180 -9.79 14.31 8.06
CA VAL A 180 -9.80 13.14 8.96
C VAL A 180 -8.45 12.47 9.05
#